data_AF-D8LCQ1-F1
#
_entry.id   AF-D8LCQ1-F1
#
_cell.length_a   1.000
_cell.length_b   1.000
_cell.length_c   1.000
_cell.angle_alpha   90.00
_cell.angle_beta   90.00
_cell.angle_gamma   90.00
#
_symmetry.space_group_name_H-M   'P 1'
#
loop_
_entity.id
_entity.type
_entity.pdbx_description
1 polymer ?
#
loop_
_entity_poly.entity_id
_entity_poly.type
_entity_poly.pdbx_seq_one_letter_code
_entity_poly.pdbx_strand_id
1 'polypeptide(L)'
;MVLGFIGALGLWFLRSHLGGKALDAVKDQVEEACPLEPVEVEELRCSNDFPPDVFGKVLDSVRRAFPSGRATYPEFARHVTSSGLLPEPLSMGFLLDRMALTAAAHPGILGAAARGETPHSGGSSGEGGVGGWASSSADAVELEIEFLMVAFSAAVNTRPAERMRQLWDMAQGRSMGAADGGRDQDTGEGALLPASKAIALVGMLMASHQLPSGRYAVKDESRVWPVQQYRLASGRDAFLEGLLSLHEDEEKRTKGWIERKLAPAYDPANEEQISFELFERVLRSGPVCAWGECLGIRNRDKL
;
A
#
# COMPACT_ATOMS: atom_id res chain seq x y z
N MET A 1 7.91 39.69 -31.90
CA MET A 1 8.53 38.39 -31.55
C MET A 1 8.96 38.36 -30.07
N VAL A 2 9.73 39.33 -29.57
CA VAL A 2 10.19 39.38 -28.15
C VAL A 2 9.04 39.41 -27.13
N LEU A 3 8.00 40.23 -27.34
CA LEU A 3 6.84 40.28 -26.44
C LEU A 3 6.08 38.95 -26.34
N GLY A 4 6.02 38.19 -27.44
CA GLY A 4 5.38 36.86 -27.45
C GLY A 4 6.19 35.82 -26.65
N PHE A 5 7.52 35.90 -26.69
CA PHE A 5 8.39 35.03 -25.93
C PHE A 5 8.32 35.30 -24.42
N ILE A 6 8.30 36.58 -24.02
CA ILE A 6 8.13 36.98 -22.62
C ILE A 6 6.76 36.52 -22.09
N GLY A 7 5.69 36.69 -22.88
CA GLY A 7 4.37 36.20 -22.54
C GLY A 7 4.31 34.67 -22.37
N ALA A 8 4.93 33.91 -23.28
CA ALA A 8 4.99 32.46 -23.20
C ALA A 8 5.75 31.96 -21.95
N LEU A 9 6.89 32.59 -21.62
CA LEU A 9 7.63 32.29 -20.39
C LEU A 9 6.82 32.62 -19.13
N GLY A 10 6.18 33.79 -19.09
CA GLY A 10 5.32 34.18 -17.96
C GLY A 10 4.18 33.19 -17.72
N LEU A 11 3.52 32.74 -18.80
CA LEU A 11 2.47 31.71 -18.72
C LEU A 11 3.03 30.36 -18.27
N TRP A 12 4.23 29.98 -18.74
CA TRP A 12 4.90 28.75 -18.32
C TRP A 12 5.26 28.74 -16.83
N PHE A 13 5.82 29.84 -16.31
CA PHE A 13 6.11 29.99 -14.88
C PHE A 13 4.84 29.97 -14.04
N LEU A 14 3.79 30.69 -14.46
CA LEU A 14 2.51 30.69 -13.76
C LEU A 14 1.91 29.27 -13.71
N ARG A 15 1.95 28.54 -14.83
CA ARG A 15 1.49 27.14 -14.90
C ARG A 15 2.33 26.24 -13.98
N SER A 16 3.65 26.40 -13.96
CA SER A 16 4.54 25.62 -13.09
C SER A 16 4.26 25.89 -11.62
N HIS A 17 4.05 27.17 -11.24
CA HIS A 17 3.73 27.57 -9.87
C HIS A 17 2.39 27.01 -9.41
N LEU A 18 1.35 27.12 -10.25
CA LEU A 18 0.03 26.58 -9.95
C LEU A 18 0.05 25.04 -9.89
N GLY A 19 0.84 24.38 -10.73
CA GLY A 19 1.04 22.93 -10.67
C GLY A 19 1.77 22.50 -9.40
N GLY A 20 2.76 23.26 -8.94
CA GLY A 20 3.42 23.04 -7.66
C GLY A 20 2.44 23.09 -6.49
N LYS A 21 1.60 24.13 -6.43
CA LYS A 21 0.54 24.24 -5.40
C LYS A 21 -0.45 23.07 -5.41
N ALA A 22 -0.82 22.58 -6.59
CA ALA A 22 -1.71 21.42 -6.70
C ALA A 22 -1.05 20.14 -6.16
N LEU A 23 0.25 19.96 -6.41
CA LEU A 23 1.02 18.85 -5.85
C LEU A 23 1.13 18.96 -4.32
N ASP A 24 1.46 20.15 -3.81
CA ASP A 24 1.61 20.39 -2.38
C ASP A 24 0.28 20.14 -1.64
N ALA A 25 -0.86 20.56 -2.22
CA ALA A 25 -2.18 20.26 -1.65
C ALA A 25 -2.47 18.75 -1.54
N VAL A 26 -2.01 17.93 -2.50
CA VAL A 26 -2.13 16.47 -2.42
C VAL A 26 -1.18 15.89 -1.37
N LYS A 27 0.02 16.44 -1.22
CA LYS A 27 0.95 16.03 -0.16
C LYS A 27 0.41 16.36 1.22
N ASP A 28 -0.18 17.53 1.40
CA ASP A 28 -0.82 17.92 2.66
C ASP A 28 -1.95 16.93 3.01
N GLN A 29 -2.78 16.54 2.02
CA GLN A 29 -3.80 15.50 2.21
C GLN A 29 -3.20 14.13 2.56
N VAL A 30 -2.07 13.77 1.94
CA VAL A 30 -1.35 12.54 2.25
C VAL A 30 -0.81 12.57 3.67
N GLU A 31 -0.19 13.68 4.09
CA GLU A 31 0.35 13.84 5.44
C GLU A 31 -0.76 13.81 6.49
N GLU A 32 -1.91 14.43 6.21
CA GLU A 32 -3.09 14.36 7.08
C GLU A 32 -3.65 12.93 7.17
N ALA A 33 -3.66 12.20 6.06
CA ALA A 33 -4.10 10.80 6.00
C ALA A 33 -3.05 9.80 6.51
N CYS A 34 -1.78 10.22 6.64
CA CYS A 34 -0.66 9.40 7.10
C CYS A 34 -0.25 9.83 8.49
N PRO A 35 -0.88 9.29 9.54
CA PRO A 35 -0.58 9.68 10.90
C PRO A 35 0.81 9.23 11.31
N LEU A 36 1.44 8.27 10.61
CA LEU A 36 2.72 7.70 11.00
C LEU A 36 3.84 8.06 10.05
N GLU A 37 4.97 8.44 10.62
CA GLU A 37 6.23 8.56 9.90
C GLU A 37 6.88 7.17 9.70
N PRO A 38 7.68 6.99 8.64
CA PRO A 38 8.40 5.73 8.41
C PRO A 38 9.29 5.30 9.59
N VAL A 39 9.83 6.26 10.36
CA VAL A 39 10.63 5.96 11.56
C VAL A 39 9.78 5.36 12.68
N GLU A 40 8.54 5.82 12.87
CA GLU A 40 7.63 5.26 13.89
C GLU A 40 7.23 3.82 13.53
N VAL A 41 7.03 3.52 12.25
CA VAL A 41 6.78 2.16 11.76
C VAL A 41 7.98 1.24 12.01
N GLU A 42 9.20 1.76 11.86
CA GLU A 42 10.42 1.02 12.17
C GLU A 42 10.60 0.82 13.68
N GLU A 43 10.28 1.82 14.51
CA GLU A 43 10.29 1.74 15.97
C GLU A 43 9.28 0.72 16.48
N LEU A 44 8.05 0.72 15.93
CA LEU A 44 7.04 -0.30 16.23
C LEU A 44 7.59 -1.70 15.99
N ARG A 45 8.26 -1.91 14.86
CA ARG A 45 8.85 -3.19 14.51
C ARG A 45 9.99 -3.58 15.44
N CYS A 46 10.96 -2.69 15.63
CA CYS A 46 12.16 -2.96 16.43
C CYS A 46 11.83 -3.18 17.91
N SER A 47 10.69 -2.67 18.39
CA SER A 47 10.23 -2.84 19.76
C SER A 47 9.57 -4.19 20.04
N ASN A 48 9.28 -4.99 19.01
CA ASN A 48 8.54 -6.25 19.13
C ASN A 48 9.34 -7.42 18.56
N ASP A 49 9.93 -8.25 19.41
CA ASP A 49 10.71 -9.42 18.99
C ASP A 49 9.84 -10.68 18.88
N PHE A 50 8.85 -10.64 17.99
CA PHE A 50 7.96 -11.78 17.77
C PHE A 50 8.59 -12.80 16.82
N PRO A 51 8.51 -14.11 17.12
CA PRO A 51 9.00 -15.11 16.20
C PRO A 51 8.17 -15.12 14.90
N PRO A 52 8.76 -15.50 13.74
CA PRO A 52 8.13 -15.36 12.44
C PRO A 52 6.78 -16.08 12.30
N ASP A 53 6.58 -17.17 13.03
CA ASP A 53 5.37 -17.99 13.02
C ASP A 53 4.19 -17.33 13.75
N VAL A 54 4.41 -16.31 14.58
CA VAL A 54 3.34 -15.57 15.28
C VAL A 54 2.36 -14.98 14.29
N PHE A 55 2.84 -14.40 13.20
CA PHE A 55 1.97 -13.81 12.17
C PHE A 55 0.96 -14.84 11.65
N GLY A 56 1.45 -16.04 11.30
CA GLY A 56 0.63 -17.11 10.77
C GLY A 56 -0.37 -17.65 11.78
N LYS A 57 0.06 -17.85 13.04
CA LYS A 57 -0.82 -18.28 14.13
C LYS A 57 -1.92 -17.27 14.41
N VAL A 58 -1.58 -15.98 14.44
CA VAL A 58 -2.53 -14.88 14.64
C VAL A 58 -3.51 -14.82 13.46
N LEU A 59 -3.02 -14.89 12.22
CA LEU A 59 -3.88 -14.91 11.02
C LEU A 59 -4.92 -16.03 11.07
N ASP A 60 -4.48 -17.26 11.36
CA ASP A 60 -5.36 -18.42 11.44
C ASP A 60 -6.37 -18.32 12.61
N SER A 61 -5.98 -17.70 13.71
CA SER A 61 -6.85 -17.42 14.85
C SER A 61 -7.90 -16.35 14.52
N VAL A 62 -7.48 -15.26 13.90
CA VAL A 62 -8.34 -14.13 13.51
C VAL A 62 -9.35 -14.58 12.46
N ARG A 63 -8.94 -15.32 11.42
CA ARG A 63 -9.87 -15.86 10.41
C ARG A 63 -10.95 -16.77 10.99
N ARG A 64 -10.62 -17.57 12.01
CA ARG A 64 -11.58 -18.40 12.73
C ARG A 64 -12.54 -17.59 13.59
N ALA A 65 -12.06 -16.52 14.22
CA ALA A 65 -12.87 -15.65 15.07
C ALA A 65 -13.80 -14.72 14.27
N PHE A 66 -13.39 -14.29 13.07
CA PHE A 66 -14.09 -13.34 12.23
C PHE A 66 -14.40 -13.92 10.84
N PRO A 67 -15.36 -14.87 10.73
CA PRO A 67 -15.66 -15.55 9.46
C PRO A 67 -16.28 -14.65 8.38
N SER A 68 -16.76 -13.45 8.75
CA SER A 68 -17.22 -12.43 7.81
C SER A 68 -16.08 -11.79 7.01
N GLY A 69 -14.82 -11.98 7.44
CA GLY A 69 -13.67 -11.25 6.91
C GLY A 69 -13.59 -9.80 7.40
N ARG A 70 -14.44 -9.39 8.35
CA ARG A 70 -14.47 -8.02 8.88
C ARG A 70 -14.56 -8.00 10.41
N ALA A 71 -13.97 -6.98 11.03
CA ALA A 71 -14.04 -6.74 12.46
C ALA A 71 -13.86 -5.26 12.77
N THR A 72 -14.39 -4.79 13.90
CA THR A 72 -13.96 -3.50 14.44
C THR A 72 -12.52 -3.61 14.97
N TYR A 73 -11.77 -2.51 14.97
CA TYR A 73 -10.41 -2.52 15.49
C TYR A 73 -10.33 -2.96 16.97
N PRO A 74 -11.20 -2.50 17.89
CA PRO A 74 -11.18 -2.97 19.28
C PRO A 74 -11.44 -4.47 19.44
N GLU A 75 -12.31 -5.07 18.61
CA GLU A 75 -12.54 -6.51 18.61
C GLU A 75 -11.31 -7.28 18.16
N PHE A 76 -10.69 -6.84 17.06
CA PHE A 76 -9.44 -7.41 16.57
C PHE A 76 -8.33 -7.33 17.61
N ALA A 77 -8.07 -6.14 18.16
CA ALA A 77 -7.02 -5.93 19.16
C ALA A 77 -7.26 -6.79 20.42
N ARG A 78 -8.51 -6.87 20.90
CA ARG A 78 -8.88 -7.73 22.03
C ARG A 78 -8.65 -9.20 21.71
N HIS A 79 -9.01 -9.65 20.50
CA HIS A 79 -8.80 -11.04 20.09
C HIS A 79 -7.31 -11.39 20.04
N VAL A 80 -6.50 -10.57 19.36
CA VAL A 80 -5.05 -10.78 19.24
C VAL A 80 -4.39 -10.84 20.63
N THR A 81 -4.71 -9.89 21.51
CA THR A 81 -4.12 -9.83 22.86
C THR A 81 -4.60 -10.96 23.79
N SER A 82 -5.88 -11.36 23.73
CA SER A 82 -6.42 -12.43 24.59
C SER A 82 -6.14 -13.85 24.08
N SER A 83 -5.70 -14.00 22.83
CA SER A 83 -5.42 -15.31 22.21
C SER A 83 -4.26 -16.08 22.85
N GLY A 84 -3.38 -15.40 23.61
CA GLY A 84 -2.15 -16.00 24.14
C GLY A 84 -1.12 -16.38 23.08
N LEU A 85 -1.30 -15.91 21.83
CA LEU A 85 -0.40 -16.20 20.72
C LEU A 85 0.81 -15.26 20.65
N LEU A 86 0.71 -14.08 21.27
CA LEU A 86 1.83 -13.17 21.41
C LEU A 86 2.69 -13.63 22.59
N PRO A 87 4.03 -13.74 22.43
CA PRO A 87 4.92 -14.09 23.53
C PRO A 87 4.94 -13.02 24.63
N GLU A 88 4.75 -11.76 24.23
CA GLU A 88 4.72 -10.59 25.10
C GLU A 88 3.63 -9.62 24.61
N PRO A 89 3.10 -8.73 25.47
CA PRO A 89 2.22 -7.66 25.04
C PRO A 89 2.88 -6.79 23.96
N LEU A 90 2.08 -6.34 23.00
CA LEU A 90 2.55 -5.51 21.91
C LEU A 90 3.13 -4.18 22.44
N SER A 91 4.44 -4.00 22.29
CA SER A 91 5.12 -2.74 22.55
C SER A 91 4.71 -1.72 21.48
N MET A 92 4.50 -0.47 21.88
CA MET A 92 4.07 0.62 20.98
C MET A 92 2.73 0.35 20.27
N GLY A 93 1.82 -0.43 20.86
CA GLY A 93 0.53 -0.78 20.26
C GLY A 93 -0.34 0.42 19.85
N PHE A 94 -0.16 1.58 20.49
CA PHE A 94 -0.84 2.82 20.10
C PHE A 94 -0.52 3.28 18.66
N LEU A 95 0.59 2.84 18.08
CA LEU A 95 0.91 3.10 16.67
C LEU A 95 -0.01 2.29 15.74
N LEU A 96 -0.35 1.04 16.10
CA LEU A 96 -1.39 0.29 15.38
C LEU A 96 -2.77 0.93 15.57
N ASP A 97 -3.07 1.44 16.77
CA ASP A 97 -4.31 2.17 17.02
C ASP A 97 -4.44 3.36 16.06
N ARG A 98 -3.36 4.15 15.90
CA ARG A 98 -3.33 5.27 14.94
C ARG A 98 -3.55 4.81 13.51
N MET A 99 -2.90 3.74 13.05
CA MET A 99 -3.11 3.19 11.70
C MET A 99 -4.58 2.83 11.49
N ALA A 100 -5.16 2.04 12.40
CA ALA A 100 -6.50 1.51 12.25
C ALA A 100 -7.59 2.59 12.40
N LEU A 101 -7.43 3.53 13.34
CA LEU A 101 -8.39 4.60 13.56
C LEU A 101 -8.35 5.65 12.44
N THR A 102 -7.17 6.01 11.93
CA THR A 102 -7.08 6.90 10.77
C THR A 102 -7.66 6.25 9.52
N ALA A 103 -7.40 4.96 9.34
CA ALA A 103 -8.02 4.16 8.29
C ALA A 103 -9.56 4.17 8.42
N ALA A 104 -10.10 3.92 9.62
CA ALA A 104 -11.53 3.96 9.91
C ALA A 104 -12.17 5.35 9.68
N ALA A 105 -11.45 6.42 10.00
CA ALA A 105 -11.90 7.79 9.77
C ALA A 105 -11.93 8.18 8.28
N HIS A 106 -11.14 7.50 7.44
CA HIS A 106 -11.02 7.79 6.01
C HIS A 106 -11.34 6.57 5.14
N PRO A 107 -12.59 6.07 5.17
CA PRO A 107 -12.99 4.86 4.43
C PRO A 107 -12.87 5.04 2.92
N GLY A 108 -12.86 6.27 2.40
CA GLY A 108 -12.60 6.56 0.99
C GLY A 108 -11.17 6.24 0.57
N ILE A 109 -10.19 6.39 1.46
CA ILE A 109 -8.78 6.09 1.19
C ILE A 109 -8.57 4.57 1.25
N LEU A 110 -9.09 3.90 2.28
CA LEU A 110 -9.04 2.43 2.40
C LEU A 110 -9.85 1.70 1.34
N GLY A 111 -11.10 2.10 1.11
CA GLY A 111 -12.03 1.40 0.25
C GLY A 111 -11.55 1.43 -1.20
N ALA A 112 -11.02 2.56 -1.64
CA ALA A 112 -10.39 2.70 -2.95
C ALA A 112 -9.08 1.91 -3.04
N ALA A 113 -8.23 1.99 -2.00
CA ALA A 113 -6.95 1.28 -1.97
C ALA A 113 -7.12 -0.26 -1.95
N ALA A 114 -8.03 -0.78 -1.13
CA ALA A 114 -8.32 -2.21 -1.01
C ALA A 114 -9.05 -2.77 -2.24
N ARG A 115 -9.90 -1.97 -2.91
CA ARG A 115 -10.58 -2.39 -4.16
C ARG A 115 -9.76 -2.14 -5.43
N GLY A 116 -8.59 -1.49 -5.34
CA GLY A 116 -7.81 -1.08 -6.51
C GLY A 116 -8.54 -0.06 -7.39
N GLU A 117 -9.53 0.64 -6.83
CA GLU A 117 -10.32 1.65 -7.52
C GLU A 117 -9.64 3.01 -7.38
N THR A 118 -9.60 3.80 -8.46
CA THR A 118 -9.20 5.19 -8.36
C THR A 118 -10.32 5.98 -7.66
N PRO A 119 -10.04 6.72 -6.56
CA PRO A 119 -11.05 7.56 -5.93
C PRO A 119 -11.61 8.52 -6.98
N HIS A 120 -12.86 8.33 -7.39
CA HIS A 120 -13.50 9.27 -8.30
C HIS A 120 -13.75 10.54 -7.51
N SER A 121 -12.98 11.59 -7.82
CA SER A 121 -13.24 12.95 -7.35
C SER A 121 -14.48 13.47 -8.08
N GLY A 122 -15.65 12.93 -7.71
CA GLY A 122 -16.93 13.44 -8.11
C GLY A 122 -17.00 14.89 -7.66
N GLY A 123 -16.91 15.80 -8.63
CA GLY A 123 -16.96 17.25 -8.42
C GLY A 123 -18.32 17.67 -7.90
N SER A 124 -18.55 17.47 -6.61
CA SER A 124 -19.52 18.25 -5.87
C SER A 124 -18.78 19.48 -5.36
N SER A 125 -18.75 20.52 -6.19
CA SER A 125 -18.50 21.90 -5.77
C SER A 125 -19.66 22.40 -4.91
N GLY A 126 -19.97 21.68 -3.83
CA GLY A 126 -20.70 22.21 -2.70
C GLY A 126 -19.66 22.78 -1.76
N GLU A 127 -19.88 24.01 -1.29
CA GLU A 127 -19.22 24.58 -0.12
C GLU A 127 -19.41 23.65 1.08
N GLY A 128 -18.62 22.59 1.13
CA GLY A 128 -18.50 21.67 2.24
C GLY A 128 -17.66 22.38 3.27
N GLY A 129 -18.32 23.09 4.19
CA GLY A 129 -17.70 23.50 5.43
C GLY A 129 -16.93 22.32 6.02
N VAL A 130 -15.79 22.62 6.65
CA VAL A 130 -15.02 21.70 7.48
C VAL A 130 -15.98 21.08 8.48
N GLY A 131 -16.62 20.00 8.05
CA GLY A 131 -17.69 19.32 8.74
C GLY A 131 -17.03 18.78 9.98
N GLY A 132 -17.47 19.28 11.13
CA GLY A 132 -16.96 18.87 12.41
C GLY A 132 -16.83 17.37 12.45
N TRP A 133 -15.76 16.90 13.09
CA TRP A 133 -15.53 15.52 13.47
C TRP A 133 -16.70 15.10 14.37
N ALA A 134 -17.87 14.90 13.79
CA ALA A 134 -19.01 14.36 14.46
C ALA A 134 -18.53 12.98 14.88
N SER A 135 -18.34 12.84 16.18
CA SER A 135 -17.88 11.68 16.92
C SER A 135 -18.85 10.49 16.73
N SER A 136 -19.13 10.09 15.49
CA SER A 136 -19.49 8.72 15.19
C SER A 136 -18.24 7.92 15.53
N SER A 137 -18.30 7.20 16.65
CA SER A 137 -17.17 6.46 17.22
C SER A 137 -16.44 5.69 16.12
N ALA A 138 -15.23 6.11 15.76
CA ALA A 138 -14.38 5.41 14.80
C ALA A 138 -14.22 3.92 15.18
N ASP A 139 -14.34 3.63 16.47
CA ASP A 139 -14.40 2.30 17.09
C ASP A 139 -15.51 1.38 16.57
N ALA A 140 -16.57 1.93 15.96
CA ALA A 140 -17.68 1.15 15.41
C ALA A 140 -17.53 0.82 13.92
N VAL A 141 -16.49 1.33 13.24
CA VAL A 141 -16.26 1.07 11.82
C VAL A 141 -15.62 -0.32 11.66
N GLU A 142 -16.29 -1.18 10.91
CA GLU A 142 -15.75 -2.50 10.54
C GLU A 142 -14.72 -2.39 9.42
N LEU A 143 -13.53 -2.94 9.67
CA LEU A 143 -12.41 -3.00 8.74
C LEU A 143 -12.23 -4.43 8.23
N GLU A 144 -11.67 -4.57 7.03
CA GLU A 144 -11.29 -5.88 6.48
C GLU A 144 -10.18 -6.51 7.33
N ILE A 145 -10.31 -7.81 7.61
CA ILE A 145 -9.31 -8.56 8.38
C ILE A 145 -7.95 -8.53 7.69
N GLU A 146 -7.92 -8.61 6.36
CA GLU A 146 -6.69 -8.50 5.59
C GLU A 146 -5.98 -7.18 5.87
N PHE A 147 -6.70 -6.06 5.94
CA PHE A 147 -6.10 -4.76 6.26
C PHE A 147 -5.53 -4.74 7.67
N LEU A 148 -6.29 -5.23 8.66
CA LEU A 148 -5.84 -5.31 10.05
C LEU A 148 -4.61 -6.21 10.20
N MET A 149 -4.53 -7.28 9.43
CA MET A 149 -3.36 -8.15 9.37
C MET A 149 -2.18 -7.51 8.65
N VAL A 150 -2.40 -6.74 7.58
CA VAL A 150 -1.34 -5.93 6.97
C VAL A 150 -0.79 -4.92 7.98
N ALA A 151 -1.65 -4.20 8.70
CA ALA A 151 -1.23 -3.27 9.75
C ALA A 151 -0.46 -4.00 10.85
N PHE A 152 -0.96 -5.13 11.35
CA PHE A 152 -0.26 -5.96 12.34
C PHE A 152 1.12 -6.44 11.86
N SER A 153 1.31 -6.70 10.56
CA SER A 153 2.62 -7.09 10.01
C SER A 153 3.71 -6.04 10.21
N ALA A 154 3.34 -4.77 10.44
CA ALA A 154 4.29 -3.71 10.79
C ALA A 154 4.96 -3.95 12.14
N ALA A 155 4.27 -4.61 13.08
CA ALA A 155 4.78 -4.96 14.39
C ALA A 155 5.57 -6.28 14.43
N VAL A 156 5.58 -7.05 13.34
CA VAL A 156 6.32 -8.31 13.29
C VAL A 156 7.74 -8.05 12.79
N ASN A 157 8.73 -8.26 13.67
CA ASN A 157 10.15 -8.08 13.38
C ASN A 157 10.74 -9.22 12.54
N THR A 158 10.18 -9.41 11.35
CA THR A 158 10.70 -10.30 10.32
C THR A 158 11.51 -9.53 9.28
N ARG A 159 12.41 -10.24 8.59
CA ARG A 159 13.10 -9.70 7.42
C ARG A 159 12.07 -9.31 6.35
N PRO A 160 12.29 -8.24 5.57
CA PRO A 160 11.34 -7.79 4.55
C PRO A 160 10.88 -8.89 3.59
N ALA A 161 11.79 -9.74 3.09
CA ALA A 161 11.45 -10.86 2.21
C ALA A 161 10.46 -11.87 2.85
N GLU A 162 10.65 -12.17 4.13
CA GLU A 162 9.76 -13.06 4.89
C GLU A 162 8.38 -12.41 5.07
N ARG A 163 8.36 -11.11 5.38
CA ARG A 163 7.10 -10.35 5.49
C ARG A 163 6.35 -10.31 4.15
N MET A 164 7.03 -10.11 3.02
CA MET A 164 6.41 -10.20 1.69
C MET A 164 5.76 -11.56 1.47
N ARG A 165 6.45 -12.65 1.87
CA ARG A 165 5.93 -14.01 1.77
C ARG A 165 4.73 -14.25 2.69
N GLN A 166 4.74 -13.73 3.91
CA GLN A 166 3.59 -13.76 4.82
C GLN A 166 2.36 -13.05 4.21
N LEU A 167 2.55 -11.85 3.66
CA LEU A 167 1.45 -11.12 3.00
C LEU A 167 0.93 -11.85 1.75
N TRP A 168 1.84 -12.47 0.99
CA TRP A 168 1.50 -13.30 -0.17
C TRP A 168 0.65 -14.51 0.19
N ASP A 169 1.11 -15.28 1.19
CA ASP A 169 0.41 -16.47 1.68
C ASP A 169 -0.94 -16.10 2.31
N MET A 170 -1.02 -14.95 2.98
CA MET A 170 -2.28 -14.38 3.43
C MET A 170 -3.23 -14.12 2.26
N ALA A 171 -2.80 -13.42 1.21
CA ALA A 171 -3.66 -13.12 0.06
C ALA A 171 -4.12 -14.37 -0.72
N GLN A 172 -3.30 -15.43 -0.71
CA GLN A 172 -3.71 -16.74 -1.25
C GLN A 172 -4.78 -17.44 -0.40
N GLY A 173 -5.06 -16.99 0.82
CA GLY A 173 -5.99 -17.66 1.73
C GLY A 173 -5.39 -18.92 2.36
N ARG A 174 -4.06 -19.09 2.32
CA ARG A 174 -3.40 -20.25 2.93
C ARG A 174 -3.42 -20.11 4.45
N SER A 175 -3.61 -21.25 5.13
CA SER A 175 -3.34 -21.36 6.57
C SER A 175 -1.84 -21.55 6.76
N MET A 176 -1.25 -20.79 7.68
CA MET A 176 0.18 -20.83 7.96
C MET A 176 0.55 -21.74 9.15
N GLY A 177 -0.45 -22.20 9.91
CA GLY A 177 -0.29 -22.80 11.22
C GLY A 177 0.01 -24.31 11.27
N ALA A 178 0.10 -25.01 10.14
CA ALA A 178 0.41 -26.45 10.14
C ALA A 178 1.91 -26.69 9.95
N ALA A 179 2.71 -26.38 10.98
CA ALA A 179 4.08 -26.87 11.12
C ALA A 179 4.10 -28.36 11.53
N ASP A 180 3.21 -29.18 10.97
CA ASP A 180 3.21 -30.62 11.24
C ASP A 180 4.24 -31.28 10.33
N GLY A 181 5.38 -31.59 10.93
CA GLY A 181 6.61 -32.02 10.26
C GLY A 181 6.41 -33.31 9.50
N GLY A 182 6.31 -33.21 8.17
CA GLY A 182 6.41 -34.38 7.30
C GLY A 182 5.50 -34.32 6.09
N ARG A 183 5.72 -33.36 5.19
CA ARG A 183 5.38 -33.53 3.77
C ARG A 183 6.14 -32.53 2.95
N ASP A 184 6.60 -33.00 1.80
CA ASP A 184 7.39 -32.28 0.82
C ASP A 184 6.99 -30.80 0.77
N GLN A 185 7.97 -29.94 1.05
CA GLN A 185 7.91 -28.54 0.65
C GLN A 185 7.83 -28.54 -0.88
N ASP A 186 6.62 -28.73 -1.40
CA ASP A 186 6.23 -28.11 -2.64
C ASP A 186 6.26 -26.61 -2.31
N THR A 187 7.48 -26.05 -2.38
CA THR A 187 7.71 -24.63 -2.22
C THR A 187 6.69 -23.99 -3.13
N GLY A 188 5.83 -23.14 -2.59
CA GLY A 188 4.78 -22.44 -3.33
C GLY A 188 5.32 -21.51 -4.43
N GLU A 189 6.53 -21.74 -4.93
CA GLU A 189 7.24 -21.12 -6.06
C GLU A 189 6.41 -21.13 -7.35
N GLY A 190 5.47 -22.06 -7.52
CA GLY A 190 4.54 -22.07 -8.66
C GLY A 190 3.18 -21.41 -8.40
N ALA A 191 2.91 -20.96 -7.17
CA ALA A 191 1.59 -20.46 -6.82
C ALA A 191 1.38 -19.06 -7.37
N LEU A 192 0.28 -18.87 -8.10
CA LEU A 192 -0.05 -17.61 -8.74
C LEU A 192 -1.17 -16.88 -7.99
N LEU A 193 -1.05 -15.56 -7.89
CA LEU A 193 -2.03 -14.69 -7.26
C LEU A 193 -2.71 -13.80 -8.31
N PRO A 194 -4.05 -13.66 -8.32
CA PRO A 194 -4.70 -12.67 -9.17
C PRO A 194 -4.12 -11.26 -8.93
N ALA A 195 -3.87 -10.52 -10.02
CA ALA A 195 -3.32 -9.17 -9.96
C ALA A 195 -4.14 -8.23 -9.06
N SER A 196 -5.46 -8.39 -9.03
CA SER A 196 -6.37 -7.63 -8.16
C SER A 196 -6.02 -7.77 -6.67
N LYS A 197 -5.63 -8.97 -6.22
CA LYS A 197 -5.22 -9.21 -4.83
C LYS A 197 -3.84 -8.61 -4.54
N ALA A 198 -2.90 -8.68 -5.49
CA ALA A 198 -1.59 -8.04 -5.35
C ALA A 198 -1.73 -6.51 -5.25
N ILE A 199 -2.59 -5.92 -6.09
CA ILE A 199 -2.96 -4.50 -6.05
C ILE A 199 -3.58 -4.14 -4.69
N ALA A 200 -4.52 -4.96 -4.20
CA ALA A 200 -5.16 -4.74 -2.91
C ALA A 200 -4.14 -4.76 -1.76
N LEU A 201 -3.17 -5.69 -1.78
CA LEU A 201 -2.06 -5.72 -0.81
C LEU A 201 -1.24 -4.42 -0.85
N VAL A 202 -0.88 -3.92 -2.03
CA VAL A 202 -0.17 -2.62 -2.14
C VAL A 202 -1.04 -1.48 -1.60
N GLY A 203 -2.33 -1.46 -1.90
CA GLY A 203 -3.25 -0.48 -1.33
C GLY A 203 -3.34 -0.54 0.20
N MET A 204 -3.38 -1.75 0.78
CA MET A 204 -3.36 -1.93 2.24
C MET A 204 -2.02 -1.52 2.86
N LEU A 205 -0.89 -1.75 2.18
CA LEU A 205 0.42 -1.26 2.62
C LEU A 205 0.48 0.28 2.59
N MET A 206 -0.12 0.91 1.58
CA MET A 206 -0.22 2.37 1.50
C MET A 206 -1.05 2.92 2.66
N ALA A 207 -2.22 2.34 2.89
CA ALA A 207 -3.16 2.76 3.92
C ALA A 207 -2.72 2.43 5.35
N SER A 208 -1.76 1.52 5.52
CA SER A 208 -1.10 1.24 6.80
C SER A 208 0.25 1.96 6.94
N HIS A 209 0.57 2.88 6.02
CA HIS A 209 1.77 3.72 6.04
C HIS A 209 3.08 2.94 6.03
N GLN A 210 3.06 1.75 5.46
CA GLN A 210 4.25 0.90 5.30
C GLN A 210 5.03 1.19 4.02
N LEU A 211 4.53 2.12 3.20
CA LEU A 211 5.21 2.68 2.03
C LEU A 211 5.55 4.16 2.26
N PRO A 212 6.58 4.72 1.60
CA PRO A 212 6.92 6.13 1.71
C PRO A 212 5.81 7.05 1.15
N SER A 213 5.33 7.99 1.96
CA SER A 213 4.25 8.95 1.63
C SER A 213 4.54 9.80 0.40
N GLY A 214 5.81 10.14 0.14
CA GLY A 214 6.23 10.92 -1.03
C GLY A 214 5.90 10.28 -2.39
N ARG A 215 5.40 9.04 -2.40
CA ARG A 215 4.97 8.30 -3.60
C ARG A 215 3.47 8.35 -3.84
N TYR A 216 2.70 8.97 -2.96
CA TYR A 216 1.25 8.91 -3.00
C TYR A 216 0.62 9.98 -3.90
N ALA A 217 1.41 10.88 -4.50
CA ALA A 217 0.90 11.89 -5.43
C ALA A 217 1.22 11.49 -6.88
N VAL A 218 0.19 11.23 -7.68
CA VAL A 218 0.32 10.93 -9.12
C VAL A 218 -0.33 12.03 -9.95
N LYS A 219 0.17 12.21 -11.17
CA LYS A 219 -0.40 13.17 -12.12
C LYS A 219 -1.78 12.69 -12.56
N ASP A 220 -2.74 13.60 -12.59
CA ASP A 220 -4.03 13.33 -13.23
C ASP A 220 -3.92 13.60 -14.73
N GLU A 221 -3.80 12.52 -15.51
CA GLU A 221 -3.69 12.58 -16.98
C GLU A 221 -4.95 13.12 -17.64
N SER A 222 -6.11 13.04 -16.98
CA SER A 222 -7.37 13.59 -17.50
C SER A 222 -7.45 15.12 -17.37
N ARG A 223 -6.58 15.72 -16.54
CA ARG A 223 -6.61 17.16 -16.19
C ARG A 223 -5.22 17.79 -16.31
N VAL A 224 -4.66 17.71 -17.51
CA VAL A 224 -3.34 18.28 -17.83
C VAL A 224 -3.40 19.78 -18.15
N TRP A 225 -4.55 20.30 -18.61
CA TRP A 225 -4.70 21.67 -19.08
C TRP A 225 -5.85 22.40 -18.37
N PRO A 226 -5.70 23.68 -17.95
CA PRO A 226 -4.56 24.60 -18.15
C PRO A 226 -3.45 24.49 -17.09
N VAL A 227 -3.68 23.77 -15.99
CA VAL A 227 -2.71 23.48 -14.92
C VAL A 227 -2.69 21.97 -14.70
N GLN A 228 -1.51 21.38 -14.55
CA GLN A 228 -1.39 19.96 -14.23
C GLN A 228 -2.00 19.71 -12.85
N GLN A 229 -3.05 18.89 -12.80
CA GLN A 229 -3.63 18.42 -11.54
C GLN A 229 -2.90 17.17 -11.06
N TYR A 230 -2.96 16.95 -9.76
CA TYR A 230 -2.46 15.77 -9.07
C TYR A 230 -3.60 15.14 -8.28
N ARG A 231 -3.50 13.84 -8.04
CA ARG A 231 -4.43 13.10 -7.19
C ARG A 231 -3.66 12.13 -6.31
N LEU A 232 -4.34 11.62 -5.29
CA LEU A 232 -3.85 10.51 -4.50
C LEU A 232 -3.70 9.27 -5.39
N ALA A 233 -2.57 8.59 -5.25
CA ALA A 233 -2.27 7.32 -5.86
C ALA A 233 -3.12 6.24 -5.19
N SER A 234 -3.72 5.38 -6.00
CA SER A 234 -4.31 4.12 -5.56
C SER A 234 -3.25 3.03 -5.46
N GLY A 235 -3.57 1.93 -4.79
CA GLY A 235 -2.73 0.73 -4.82
C GLY A 235 -2.45 0.25 -6.25
N ARG A 236 -3.40 0.48 -7.17
CA ARG A 236 -3.26 0.16 -8.60
C ARG A 236 -2.21 1.03 -9.26
N ASP A 237 -2.22 2.34 -9.02
CA ASP A 237 -1.23 3.27 -9.59
C ASP A 237 0.18 2.88 -9.13
N ALA A 238 0.35 2.66 -7.83
CA ALA A 238 1.64 2.26 -7.25
C ALA A 238 2.13 0.91 -7.80
N PHE A 239 1.25 -0.08 -7.90
CA PHE A 239 1.59 -1.39 -8.44
C PHE A 239 1.98 -1.33 -9.92
N LEU A 240 1.22 -0.59 -10.74
CA LEU A 240 1.48 -0.42 -12.17
C LEU A 240 2.78 0.34 -12.42
N GLU A 241 3.02 1.45 -11.72
CA GLU A 241 4.29 2.18 -11.77
C GLU A 241 5.47 1.28 -11.37
N GLY A 242 5.27 0.43 -10.35
CA GLY A 242 6.24 -0.60 -9.97
C GLY A 242 6.57 -1.54 -11.12
N LEU A 243 5.56 -2.13 -11.77
CA LEU A 243 5.75 -2.99 -12.95
C LEU A 243 6.47 -2.26 -14.09
N LEU A 244 6.04 -1.04 -14.42
CA LEU A 244 6.67 -0.23 -15.47
C LEU A 244 8.15 0.03 -15.16
N SER A 245 8.48 0.36 -13.91
CA SER A 245 9.87 0.63 -13.51
C SER A 245 10.77 -0.61 -13.62
N LEU A 246 10.24 -1.81 -13.31
CA LEU A 246 10.98 -3.06 -13.51
C LEU A 246 11.24 -3.31 -14.99
N HIS A 247 10.28 -2.98 -15.85
CA HIS A 247 10.43 -3.10 -17.28
C HIS A 247 11.42 -2.08 -17.85
N GLU A 248 11.44 -0.82 -17.41
CA GLU A 248 12.43 0.17 -17.88
C GLU A 248 13.88 -0.28 -17.59
N ASP A 249 14.10 -0.92 -16.44
CA ASP A 249 15.40 -1.48 -16.08
C ASP A 249 15.74 -2.74 -16.90
N GLU A 250 14.74 -3.54 -17.29
CA GLU A 250 14.91 -4.66 -18.23
C GLU A 250 15.02 -4.21 -19.70
N GLU A 251 14.42 -3.09 -20.10
CA GLU A 251 14.43 -2.56 -21.47
C GLU A 251 15.77 -1.96 -21.84
N LYS A 252 16.53 -1.46 -20.85
CA LYS A 252 17.98 -1.19 -21.02
C LYS A 252 18.74 -2.46 -21.44
N ARG A 253 18.19 -3.66 -21.21
CA ARG A 253 18.72 -4.94 -21.71
C ARG A 253 18.04 -5.45 -22.99
N THR A 254 16.80 -5.07 -23.32
CA THR A 254 16.12 -5.58 -24.53
C THR A 254 15.02 -4.65 -25.08
N LYS A 255 15.38 -3.78 -26.04
CA LYS A 255 14.44 -2.88 -26.77
C LYS A 255 13.56 -3.66 -27.76
N GLY A 256 12.24 -3.64 -27.61
CA GLY A 256 11.32 -4.03 -28.70
C GLY A 256 9.99 -4.67 -28.31
N TRP A 257 9.73 -4.88 -27.00
CA TRP A 257 8.54 -5.58 -26.52
C TRP A 257 7.45 -4.63 -25.99
N ILE A 258 7.80 -3.47 -25.42
CA ILE A 258 6.86 -2.55 -24.76
C ILE A 258 5.81 -1.97 -25.73
N GLU A 259 6.20 -1.58 -26.94
CA GLU A 259 5.27 -0.98 -27.92
C GLU A 259 4.21 -1.96 -28.46
N ARG A 260 4.40 -3.27 -28.28
CA ARG A 260 3.53 -4.30 -28.90
C ARG A 260 2.66 -5.10 -27.95
N LYS A 261 2.94 -5.14 -26.65
CA LYS A 261 2.19 -6.00 -25.72
C LYS A 261 1.68 -5.35 -24.45
N LEU A 262 2.43 -4.52 -23.73
CA LEU A 262 2.04 -4.23 -22.34
C LEU A 262 0.98 -3.13 -22.20
N ALA A 263 1.02 -2.08 -23.04
CA ALA A 263 0.05 -0.98 -22.98
C ALA A 263 -1.40 -1.38 -23.37
N PRO A 264 -1.62 -2.35 -24.30
CA PRO A 264 -2.96 -2.87 -24.58
C PRO A 264 -3.33 -4.16 -23.82
N ALA A 265 -2.38 -4.87 -23.18
CA ALA A 265 -2.66 -6.19 -22.56
C ALA A 265 -2.87 -6.17 -21.05
N TYR A 266 -2.48 -5.11 -20.32
CA TYR A 266 -2.85 -5.00 -18.90
C TYR A 266 -4.30 -4.54 -18.77
N ASP A 267 -5.21 -5.46 -19.09
CA ASP A 267 -6.61 -5.34 -18.74
C ASP A 267 -6.80 -6.01 -17.37
N PRO A 268 -7.11 -5.26 -16.30
CA PRO A 268 -7.45 -5.86 -15.00
C PRO A 268 -8.68 -6.78 -15.07
N ALA A 269 -9.45 -6.77 -16.16
CA ALA A 269 -10.55 -7.70 -16.40
C ALA A 269 -10.09 -9.08 -16.94
N ASN A 270 -8.89 -9.19 -17.52
CA ASN A 270 -8.23 -10.47 -17.66
C ASN A 270 -7.54 -10.74 -16.33
N GLU A 271 -7.97 -11.78 -15.61
CA GLU A 271 -7.42 -12.22 -14.33
C GLU A 271 -5.93 -12.64 -14.45
N GLU A 272 -5.05 -11.70 -14.77
CA GLU A 272 -3.63 -11.96 -14.89
C GLU A 272 -3.12 -12.42 -13.54
N GLN A 273 -2.49 -13.57 -13.61
CA GLN A 273 -1.93 -14.28 -12.48
C GLN A 273 -0.47 -13.85 -12.33
N ILE A 274 -0.12 -13.36 -11.15
CA ILE A 274 1.19 -12.83 -10.81
C ILE A 274 1.92 -13.90 -10.00
N SER A 275 3.23 -14.07 -10.22
CA SER A 275 4.06 -14.94 -9.38
C SER A 275 4.60 -14.20 -8.15
N PHE A 276 5.04 -14.94 -7.14
CA PHE A 276 5.62 -14.33 -5.95
C PHE A 276 6.85 -13.48 -6.29
N GLU A 277 7.69 -13.94 -7.20
CA GLU A 277 8.91 -13.22 -7.62
C GLU A 277 8.58 -11.87 -8.24
N LEU A 278 7.55 -11.81 -9.08
CA LEU A 278 7.10 -10.55 -9.67
C LEU A 278 6.53 -9.62 -8.61
N PHE A 279 5.70 -10.13 -7.69
CA PHE A 279 5.17 -9.36 -6.58
C PHE A 279 6.28 -8.79 -5.68
N GLU A 280 7.25 -9.62 -5.28
CA GLU A 280 8.42 -9.22 -4.50
C GLU A 280 9.21 -8.13 -5.24
N ARG A 281 9.48 -8.29 -6.53
CA ARG A 281 10.17 -7.27 -7.33
C ARG A 281 9.40 -5.95 -7.36
N VAL A 282 8.07 -6.00 -7.49
CA VAL A 282 7.24 -4.79 -7.47
C VAL A 282 7.33 -4.09 -6.11
N LEU A 283 7.23 -4.82 -5.00
CA LEU A 283 7.36 -4.23 -3.66
C LEU A 283 8.73 -3.60 -3.41
N ARG A 284 9.80 -4.15 -4.00
CA ARG A 284 11.16 -3.61 -3.91
C ARG A 284 11.45 -2.49 -4.92
N SER A 285 10.55 -2.24 -5.86
CA SER A 285 10.74 -1.21 -6.91
C SER A 285 10.84 0.19 -6.32
N GLY A 286 11.43 1.13 -7.06
CA GLY A 286 11.52 2.53 -6.64
C GLY A 286 10.17 3.22 -6.37
N PRO A 287 9.13 2.99 -7.19
CA PRO A 287 7.80 3.56 -6.97
C PRO A 287 7.08 3.05 -5.72
N VAL A 288 7.20 1.76 -5.37
CA VAL A 288 6.52 1.16 -4.21
C VAL A 288 7.39 1.25 -2.95
N CYS A 289 8.64 0.79 -3.05
CA CYS A 289 9.66 0.84 -2.00
C CYS A 289 9.19 0.40 -0.61
N ALA A 290 8.55 -0.77 -0.52
CA ALA A 290 8.07 -1.32 0.74
C ALA A 290 9.23 -1.47 1.74
N TRP A 291 9.06 -0.88 2.92
CA TRP A 291 10.04 -0.88 4.02
C TRP A 291 11.46 -0.44 3.60
N GLY A 292 11.59 0.42 2.59
CA GLY A 292 12.89 0.95 2.15
C GLY A 292 13.74 0.00 1.30
N GLU A 293 13.22 -1.16 0.89
CA GLU A 293 13.98 -2.19 0.15
C GLU A 293 14.52 -1.70 -1.20
N CYS A 294 13.97 -0.62 -1.78
CA CYS A 294 14.47 -0.03 -3.02
C CYS A 294 15.85 0.64 -2.88
N LEU A 295 16.26 1.00 -1.66
CA LEU A 295 17.57 1.61 -1.40
C LEU A 295 18.71 0.59 -1.47
N GLY A 296 18.44 -0.68 -1.11
CA GLY A 296 19.43 -1.75 -1.14
C GLY A 296 19.83 -2.17 -2.56
N ILE A 297 18.93 -2.04 -3.53
CA ILE A 297 19.17 -2.42 -4.94
C ILE A 297 20.19 -1.47 -5.58
N ARG A 298 20.03 -0.15 -5.39
CA ARG A 298 20.92 0.87 -5.99
C ARG A 298 22.38 0.79 -5.52
N ASN A 299 22.64 0.21 -4.35
CA ASN A 299 23.99 0.05 -3.81
C ASN A 299 24.67 -1.25 -4.25
N ARG A 300 23.93 -2.28 -4.70
CA ARG A 300 24.53 -3.51 -5.23
C ARG A 300 25.14 -3.34 -6.62
N ASP A 301 24.60 -2.43 -7.43
CA ASP A 301 25.13 -2.16 -8.79
C ASP A 301 26.34 -1.20 -8.80
N LYS A 302 26.79 -0.75 -7.62
CA LYS A 302 27.96 0.15 -7.46
C LYS A 302 29.14 -0.51 -6.73
N LEU A 303 29.04 -1.79 -6.41
CA LEU A 303 30.08 -2.63 -5.83
C LEU A 303 30.49 -3.70 -6.84
#